data_AF-A0A1B8E7M6-F1
#
_entry.id   AF-A0A1B8E7M6-F1
#
_cell.length_a   1.000
_cell.length_b   1.000
_cell.length_c   1.000
_cell.angle_alpha   90.00
_cell.angle_beta   90.00
_cell.angle_gamma   90.00
#
_symmetry.space_group_name_H-M   'P 1'
#
loop_
_entity.id
_entity.type
_entity.pdbx_description
1 polymer ?
#
loop_
_entity_poly.entity_id
_entity_poly.type
_entity_poly.pdbx_seq_one_letter_code
_entity_poly.pdbx_strand_id
1 'polypeptide(L)'
;MNRLPQETIDRVAFFLPGGPDAERVHYPEIQPTRAQYATISNKFHAAIERSTFNSLRIKSDELETFARYLIPSRQGFLRYLGYTILLPAIDSALSKRFERPSETEAVSKLFSHHAKDLFDTLHRLDGLSGIDLAFQDVSHPYRRDTSSGILTDSEILELVAYDNNIGLGDSRHMRSRISLLDSEALPQLKCISRLSTGGWNRTPAPSINVDLAARMPGLTSLSLSVASAEVRYPGLLREDRDSLATMLKLRLNETKTVSDARLDMSMDGGAINQMLPMPNLTYPMGYDPLGSSLRIWSQRLTTFWFGGAIDETFFWPHALETETTPLKWPHLEHFSMWPERHTPSGWWYFMPKGNPNYGTPPRNPAEDPDDLPQPFTDNPTDGIDPFNEEEEENWDYQRINLPRSQLLTRTVPNEDTMQPLVEGFAKALQCMPSLRHARLSFGIVTPVGGDEEDQSMEDWEIIYEAPGFRNSNRKTLGDGELSSRRLIFHGTGGWRPNNDTMDLLQRIGEDSYSGTKLVVLDINDFDEIIR
;
A
#
# COMPACT_ATOMS: atom_id res chain seq x y z
N MET A 1 -11.98 -39.55 21.84
CA MET A 1 -11.46 -38.57 20.85
C MET A 1 -10.67 -39.21 19.70
N ASN A 2 -9.77 -40.18 19.93
CA ASN A 2 -9.00 -40.81 18.82
C ASN A 2 -9.81 -41.51 17.72
N ARG A 3 -11.10 -41.80 17.94
CA ARG A 3 -12.00 -42.42 16.95
C ARG A 3 -12.50 -41.46 15.87
N LEU A 4 -12.43 -40.14 16.09
CA LEU A 4 -12.84 -39.16 15.08
C LEU A 4 -11.80 -39.07 13.95
N PRO A 5 -12.20 -38.83 12.69
CA PRO A 5 -11.28 -38.49 11.61
C PRO A 5 -10.41 -37.27 11.95
N GLN A 6 -9.17 -37.22 11.46
CA GLN A 6 -8.27 -36.10 11.73
C GLN A 6 -8.85 -34.77 11.21
N GLU A 7 -9.49 -34.78 10.04
CA GLU A 7 -10.13 -33.60 9.47
C GLU A 7 -11.20 -32.99 10.40
N THR A 8 -11.99 -33.83 11.07
CA THR A 8 -12.97 -33.36 12.05
C THR A 8 -12.30 -32.69 13.24
N ILE A 9 -11.19 -33.27 13.72
CA ILE A 9 -10.42 -32.70 14.83
C ILE A 9 -9.73 -31.40 14.43
N ASP A 10 -9.19 -31.31 13.20
CA ASP A 10 -8.58 -30.10 12.66
C ASP A 10 -9.62 -28.96 12.57
N ARG A 11 -10.84 -29.26 12.10
CA ARG A 11 -11.95 -28.29 12.10
C ARG A 11 -12.35 -27.86 13.51
N VAL A 12 -12.47 -28.80 14.46
CA VAL A 12 -12.75 -28.44 15.86
C VAL A 12 -11.64 -27.56 16.42
N ALA A 13 -10.37 -27.92 16.19
CA ALA A 13 -9.23 -27.15 16.64
C ALA A 13 -9.23 -25.74 16.04
N PHE A 14 -9.60 -25.59 14.77
CA PHE A 14 -9.70 -24.29 14.09
C PHE A 14 -10.65 -23.32 14.79
N PHE A 15 -11.79 -23.80 15.27
CA PHE A 15 -12.79 -23.01 16.00
C PHE A 15 -12.53 -22.89 17.51
N LEU A 16 -11.43 -23.46 18.02
CA LEU A 16 -11.07 -23.25 19.42
C LEU A 16 -10.66 -21.79 19.65
N PRO A 17 -10.97 -21.24 20.83
CA PRO A 17 -10.50 -19.92 21.22
C PRO A 17 -8.98 -19.76 21.07
N GLY A 18 -8.55 -18.58 20.59
CA GLY A 18 -7.16 -18.32 20.19
C GLY A 18 -6.75 -18.91 18.83
N GLY A 19 -7.71 -19.30 17.97
CA GLY A 19 -7.46 -19.56 16.55
C GLY A 19 -7.19 -18.28 15.74
N PRO A 20 -6.74 -18.39 14.47
CA PRO A 20 -6.47 -17.23 13.61
C PRO A 20 -7.70 -16.31 13.39
N ASP A 21 -8.92 -16.83 13.57
CA ASP A 21 -10.17 -16.05 13.50
C ASP A 21 -10.71 -15.62 14.88
N ALA A 22 -10.06 -16.00 15.98
CA ALA A 22 -10.54 -15.67 17.34
C ALA A 22 -10.45 -14.17 17.65
N GLU A 23 -9.69 -13.39 16.88
CA GLU A 23 -9.71 -11.92 16.93
C GLU A 23 -11.11 -11.33 16.64
N ARG A 24 -12.06 -12.11 16.07
CA ARG A 24 -13.40 -11.64 15.68
C ARG A 24 -14.54 -12.00 16.64
N VAL A 25 -14.31 -12.82 17.67
CA VAL A 25 -15.39 -13.27 18.57
C VAL A 25 -15.17 -12.76 19.99
N HIS A 26 -15.85 -11.66 20.30
CA HIS A 26 -15.83 -10.98 21.59
C HIS A 26 -16.42 -11.83 22.73
N TYR A 27 -15.56 -12.36 23.60
CA TYR A 27 -15.93 -12.65 24.99
C TYR A 27 -14.77 -12.26 25.93
N PRO A 28 -15.00 -11.43 26.96
CA PRO A 28 -13.96 -10.89 27.85
C PRO A 28 -13.48 -11.85 28.95
N GLU A 29 -13.86 -13.13 28.94
CA GLU A 29 -13.39 -14.11 29.92
C GLU A 29 -12.06 -14.74 29.48
N ILE A 30 -11.17 -15.02 30.45
CA ILE A 30 -9.86 -15.66 30.27
C ILE A 30 -10.05 -16.98 29.52
N GLN A 31 -9.90 -16.94 28.20
CA GLN A 31 -10.05 -18.14 27.40
C GLN A 31 -8.83 -19.04 27.60
N PRO A 32 -9.01 -20.34 27.87
CA PRO A 32 -7.90 -21.27 28.02
C PRO A 32 -7.03 -21.25 26.75
N THR A 33 -5.70 -21.23 26.94
CA THR A 33 -4.78 -21.23 25.81
C THR A 33 -4.97 -22.50 24.99
N ARG A 34 -4.96 -22.36 23.67
CA ARG A 34 -5.20 -23.45 22.73
C ARG A 34 -4.29 -24.67 22.95
N ALA A 35 -3.10 -24.43 23.51
CA ALA A 35 -2.14 -25.46 23.92
C ALA A 35 -2.72 -26.48 24.92
N GLN A 36 -3.66 -26.09 25.79
CA GLN A 36 -4.23 -27.01 26.79
C GLN A 36 -4.98 -28.19 26.13
N TYR A 37 -5.60 -27.94 24.98
CA TYR A 37 -6.32 -28.97 24.22
C TYR A 37 -5.39 -30.00 23.57
N ALA A 38 -4.09 -29.72 23.45
CA ALA A 38 -3.12 -30.67 22.90
C ALA A 38 -3.03 -31.96 23.74
N THR A 39 -3.36 -31.89 25.03
CA THR A 39 -3.31 -33.02 25.97
C THR A 39 -4.48 -34.00 25.81
N ILE A 40 -5.55 -33.62 25.09
CA ILE A 40 -6.77 -34.44 24.97
C ILE A 40 -6.50 -35.77 24.25
N SER A 41 -5.66 -35.75 23.21
CA SER A 41 -5.27 -36.93 22.46
C SER A 41 -4.16 -36.61 21.45
N ASN A 42 -3.46 -37.63 20.94
CA ASN A 42 -2.42 -37.45 19.91
C ASN A 42 -2.95 -36.74 18.65
N LYS A 43 -4.20 -36.96 18.26
CA LYS A 43 -4.81 -36.27 17.12
C LYS A 43 -5.05 -34.78 17.39
N PHE A 44 -5.44 -34.45 18.62
CA PHE A 44 -5.53 -33.05 19.07
C PHE A 44 -4.15 -32.43 19.17
N HIS A 45 -3.16 -33.12 19.74
CA HIS A 45 -1.77 -32.65 19.76
C HIS A 45 -1.29 -32.26 18.36
N ALA A 46 -1.45 -33.14 17.37
CA ALA A 46 -1.06 -32.85 15.99
C ALA A 46 -1.85 -31.69 15.36
N ALA A 47 -3.16 -31.59 15.62
CA ALA A 47 -4.00 -30.49 15.11
C ALA A 47 -3.60 -29.13 15.72
N ILE A 48 -3.36 -29.11 17.03
CA ILE A 48 -2.96 -27.92 17.77
C ILE A 48 -1.56 -27.50 17.33
N GLU A 49 -0.58 -28.42 17.24
CA GLU A 49 0.74 -28.09 16.70
C GLU A 49 0.66 -27.53 15.28
N ARG A 50 -0.05 -28.21 14.37
CA ARG A 50 -0.18 -27.74 12.99
C ARG A 50 -0.74 -26.32 12.96
N SER A 51 -1.77 -26.03 13.75
CA SER A 51 -2.38 -24.71 13.71
C SER A 51 -1.58 -23.64 14.46
N THR A 52 -0.90 -23.98 15.56
CA THR A 52 -0.04 -23.05 16.31
C THR A 52 1.19 -22.65 15.49
N PHE A 53 1.82 -23.61 14.80
CA PHE A 53 3.00 -23.33 13.98
C PHE A 53 2.66 -22.89 12.54
N ASN A 54 1.37 -22.80 12.18
CA ASN A 54 0.96 -22.34 10.85
C ASN A 54 1.18 -20.83 10.65
N SER A 55 0.96 -20.04 11.70
CA SER A 55 1.09 -18.59 11.68
C SER A 55 1.79 -18.16 12.95
N LEU A 56 2.97 -17.56 12.82
CA LEU A 56 3.77 -17.08 13.92
C LEU A 56 4.02 -15.58 13.76
N ARG A 57 4.04 -14.86 14.88
CA ARG A 57 4.54 -13.49 14.96
C ARG A 57 5.66 -13.50 15.99
N ILE A 58 6.83 -12.97 15.62
CA ILE A 58 8.02 -12.99 16.47
C ILE A 58 8.71 -11.63 16.45
N LYS A 59 9.41 -11.33 17.53
CA LYS A 59 10.24 -10.13 17.66
C LYS A 59 11.71 -10.45 17.39
N SER A 60 12.51 -9.42 17.11
CA SER A 60 13.95 -9.59 16.82
C SER A 60 14.73 -10.26 17.96
N ASP A 61 14.32 -10.09 19.23
CA ASP A 61 14.90 -10.74 20.40
C ASP A 61 14.42 -12.19 20.62
N GLU A 62 13.42 -12.65 19.86
CA GLU A 62 12.85 -14.00 19.94
C GLU A 62 13.40 -14.96 18.87
N LEU A 63 14.24 -14.48 17.93
CA LEU A 63 14.70 -15.25 16.77
C LEU A 63 15.33 -16.61 17.12
N GLU A 64 16.20 -16.66 18.12
CA GLU A 64 16.84 -17.92 18.55
C GLU A 64 15.84 -18.86 19.25
N THR A 65 14.90 -18.29 20.00
CA THR A 65 13.81 -19.06 20.60
C THR A 65 12.91 -19.66 19.52
N PHE A 66 12.56 -18.87 18.51
CA PHE A 66 11.83 -19.30 17.33
C PHE A 66 12.55 -20.46 16.61
N ALA A 67 13.84 -20.30 16.29
CA ALA A 67 14.63 -21.32 15.61
C ALA A 67 14.68 -22.64 16.41
N ARG A 68 14.80 -22.56 17.74
CA ARG A 68 14.81 -23.73 18.63
C ARG A 68 13.46 -24.46 18.67
N TYR A 69 12.34 -23.73 18.64
CA TYR A 69 11.01 -24.33 18.73
C TYR A 69 10.48 -24.82 17.38
N LEU A 70 10.98 -24.28 16.26
CA LEU A 70 10.64 -24.71 14.91
C LEU A 70 11.51 -25.89 14.44
N ILE A 71 11.41 -27.00 15.17
CA ILE A 71 12.06 -28.27 14.84
C ILE A 71 11.62 -28.80 13.46
N PRO A 72 12.37 -29.71 12.81
CA PRO A 72 12.07 -30.16 11.45
C PRO A 72 10.64 -30.63 11.20
N SER A 73 10.01 -31.30 12.17
CA SER A 73 8.61 -31.76 12.06
C SER A 73 7.58 -30.63 12.05
N ARG A 74 7.94 -29.43 12.52
CA ARG A 74 7.08 -28.24 12.60
C ARG A 74 7.33 -27.25 11.48
N GLN A 75 8.51 -27.26 10.87
CA GLN A 75 8.88 -26.37 9.76
C GLN A 75 7.88 -26.46 8.60
N GLY A 76 7.42 -27.67 8.27
CA GLY A 76 6.44 -27.89 7.20
C GLY A 76 5.04 -27.33 7.48
N PHE A 77 4.75 -26.88 8.71
CA PHE A 77 3.49 -26.24 9.05
C PHE A 77 3.52 -24.73 8.84
N LEU A 78 4.68 -24.07 8.92
CA LEU A 78 4.77 -22.61 8.83
C LEU A 78 4.32 -22.09 7.46
N ARG A 79 3.31 -21.22 7.47
CA ARG A 79 2.76 -20.55 6.29
C ARG A 79 2.84 -19.04 6.38
N TYR A 80 2.72 -18.47 7.58
CA TYR A 80 2.82 -17.04 7.80
C TYR A 80 3.81 -16.73 8.91
N LEU A 81 4.71 -15.76 8.67
CA LEU A 81 5.64 -15.24 9.64
C LEU A 81 5.56 -13.72 9.67
N GLY A 82 5.02 -13.17 10.75
CA GLY A 82 5.13 -11.76 11.09
C GLY A 82 6.42 -11.51 11.86
N TYR A 83 7.18 -10.49 11.44
CA TYR A 83 8.44 -10.11 12.08
C TYR A 83 8.42 -8.64 12.48
N THR A 84 8.68 -8.39 13.76
CA THR A 84 8.78 -7.05 14.34
C THR A 84 10.20 -6.81 14.82
N ILE A 85 10.80 -5.69 14.42
CA ILE A 85 12.15 -5.31 14.84
C ILE A 85 12.03 -4.41 16.06
N LEU A 86 12.60 -4.85 17.18
CA LEU A 86 12.71 -4.05 18.40
C LEU A 86 13.98 -3.21 18.35
N LEU A 87 13.80 -1.89 18.41
CA LEU A 87 14.90 -0.93 18.57
C LEU A 87 15.20 -0.70 20.05
N PRO A 88 16.43 -0.28 20.42
CA PRO A 88 16.76 0.08 21.81
C PRO A 88 15.84 1.18 22.36
N ALA A 89 15.61 1.18 23.67
CA ALA A 89 14.96 2.26 24.38
C ALA A 89 15.55 3.65 24.02
N ILE A 90 14.69 4.61 23.62
CA ILE A 90 15.09 6.01 23.41
C ILE A 90 15.08 6.75 24.76
N ASP A 91 16.07 7.62 24.95
CA ASP A 91 16.11 8.56 26.08
C ASP A 91 14.96 9.59 26.00
N SER A 92 14.34 9.95 27.14
CA SER A 92 13.21 10.88 27.15
C SER A 92 13.53 12.24 26.52
N ALA A 93 14.77 12.74 26.63
CA ALA A 93 15.15 13.99 25.98
C ALA A 93 15.19 13.86 24.45
N LEU A 94 15.62 12.71 23.92
CA LEU A 94 15.63 12.42 22.48
C LEU A 94 14.23 12.20 21.92
N SER A 95 13.31 11.68 22.74
CA SER A 95 11.92 11.46 22.32
C SER A 95 11.17 12.76 22.02
N LYS A 96 11.64 13.90 22.57
CA LYS A 96 10.98 15.22 22.49
C LYS A 96 11.46 16.10 21.34
N ARG A 97 12.26 15.56 20.40
CA ARG A 97 12.76 16.28 19.23
C ARG A 97 12.75 15.37 18.01
N PHE A 98 12.78 15.96 16.81
CA PHE A 98 12.92 15.19 15.58
C PHE A 98 14.20 14.36 15.56
N GLU A 99 14.15 13.27 14.80
CA GLU A 99 15.30 12.43 14.55
C GLU A 99 16.36 13.14 13.71
N ARG A 100 17.62 13.06 14.14
CA ARG A 100 18.77 13.58 13.39
C ARG A 100 19.34 12.55 12.42
N PRO A 101 20.09 12.97 11.38
CA PRO A 101 20.71 12.06 10.42
C PRO A 101 21.55 10.95 11.05
N SER A 102 22.38 11.24 12.06
CA SER A 102 23.18 10.20 12.75
C SER A 102 22.33 9.16 13.49
N GLU A 103 21.16 9.56 14.03
CA GLU A 103 20.21 8.66 14.65
C GLU A 103 19.52 7.78 13.60
N THR A 104 19.11 8.37 12.46
CA THR A 104 18.57 7.63 11.30
C THR A 104 19.55 6.60 10.77
N GLU A 105 20.84 6.96 10.67
CA GLU A 105 21.89 6.05 10.24
C GLU A 105 22.09 4.90 11.23
N ALA A 106 22.10 5.20 12.53
CA ALA A 106 22.22 4.18 13.59
C ALA A 106 21.03 3.20 13.56
N VAL A 107 19.81 3.70 13.37
CA VAL A 107 18.62 2.86 13.25
C VAL A 107 18.64 2.04 11.95
N SER A 108 19.08 2.63 10.83
CA SER A 108 19.23 1.88 9.58
C SER A 108 20.23 0.72 9.72
N LYS A 109 21.32 0.91 10.47
CA LYS A 109 22.26 -0.17 10.82
C LYS A 109 21.61 -1.28 11.65
N LEU A 110 20.82 -0.92 12.66
CA LEU A 110 20.10 -1.88 13.50
C LEU A 110 19.03 -2.65 12.70
N PHE A 111 18.25 -1.95 11.89
CA PHE A 111 17.28 -2.55 10.99
C PHE A 111 17.95 -3.59 10.07
N SER A 112 19.04 -3.19 9.42
CA SER A 112 19.80 -4.05 8.49
C SER A 112 20.38 -5.28 9.20
N HIS A 113 20.90 -5.09 10.42
CA HIS A 113 21.39 -6.18 11.25
C HIS A 113 20.27 -7.19 11.59
N HIS A 114 19.12 -6.72 12.06
CA HIS A 114 18.00 -7.59 12.43
C HIS A 114 17.31 -8.25 11.22
N ALA A 115 17.29 -7.58 10.06
CA ALA A 115 16.87 -8.19 8.81
C ALA A 115 17.84 -9.31 8.41
N LYS A 116 19.15 -9.08 8.52
CA LYS A 116 20.17 -10.10 8.26
C LYS A 116 20.04 -11.30 9.21
N ASP A 117 19.84 -11.08 10.50
CA ASP A 117 19.69 -12.16 11.48
C ASP A 117 18.46 -13.02 11.19
N LEU A 118 17.34 -12.40 10.81
CA LEU A 118 16.16 -13.13 10.35
C LEU A 118 16.50 -13.98 9.11
N PHE A 119 17.12 -13.37 8.10
CA PHE A 119 17.47 -14.05 6.87
C PHE A 119 18.43 -15.22 7.10
N ASP A 120 19.48 -15.04 7.90
CA ASP A 120 20.39 -16.11 8.29
C ASP A 120 19.64 -17.22 9.04
N THR A 121 18.74 -16.87 9.95
CA THR A 121 17.93 -17.83 10.69
C THR A 121 17.04 -18.66 9.77
N LEU A 122 16.32 -18.02 8.84
CA LEU A 122 15.47 -18.71 7.88
C LEU A 122 16.28 -19.54 6.87
N HIS A 123 17.46 -19.07 6.49
CA HIS A 123 18.36 -19.79 5.59
C HIS A 123 18.90 -21.09 6.22
N ARG A 124 19.09 -21.15 7.55
CA ARG A 124 19.48 -22.36 8.28
C ARG A 124 18.37 -23.41 8.42
N LEU A 125 17.11 -23.03 8.16
CA LEU A 125 15.95 -23.90 8.37
C LEU A 125 15.54 -24.56 7.03
N ASP A 126 16.09 -25.74 6.76
CA ASP A 126 15.97 -26.42 5.46
C ASP A 126 14.57 -26.93 5.10
N GLY A 127 13.65 -27.06 6.06
CA GLY A 127 12.30 -27.59 5.86
C GLY A 127 11.23 -26.56 5.52
N LEU A 128 11.61 -25.30 5.29
CA LEU A 128 10.68 -24.20 5.03
C LEU A 128 10.31 -24.09 3.55
N SER A 129 9.05 -23.84 3.25
CA SER A 129 8.58 -23.63 1.88
C SER A 129 7.24 -22.90 1.82
N GLY A 130 7.10 -21.98 0.85
CA GLY A 130 5.82 -21.30 0.60
C GLY A 130 5.36 -20.41 1.75
N ILE A 131 6.30 -19.71 2.39
CA ILE A 131 6.02 -18.81 3.50
C ILE A 131 5.58 -17.44 2.97
N ASP A 132 4.62 -16.86 3.67
CA ASP A 132 4.27 -15.45 3.64
C ASP A 132 5.00 -14.72 4.76
N LEU A 133 5.97 -13.88 4.38
CA LEU A 133 6.77 -13.09 5.30
C LEU A 133 6.23 -11.67 5.35
N ALA A 134 5.85 -11.23 6.54
CA ALA A 134 5.40 -9.87 6.79
C ALA A 134 6.39 -9.13 7.71
N PHE A 135 7.03 -8.07 7.22
CA PHE A 135 7.67 -7.10 8.12
C PHE A 135 6.58 -6.16 8.64
N GLN A 136 6.28 -6.27 9.94
CA GLN A 136 5.13 -5.61 10.56
C GLN A 136 5.48 -4.22 11.08
N ASP A 137 6.49 -4.11 11.93
CA ASP A 137 6.85 -2.83 12.53
C ASP A 137 8.33 -2.75 12.90
N VAL A 138 8.82 -1.52 13.04
CA VAL A 138 10.13 -1.18 13.59
C VAL A 138 9.90 -0.18 14.71
N SER A 139 9.88 -0.66 15.95
CA SER A 139 9.46 0.14 17.09
C SER A 139 10.36 0.02 18.31
N HIS A 140 10.30 1.05 19.14
CA HIS A 140 10.95 1.09 20.43
C HIS A 140 10.05 0.40 21.48
N PRO A 141 10.62 -0.35 22.45
CA PRO A 141 9.90 -1.19 23.41
C PRO A 141 8.95 -0.42 24.33
N TYR A 142 9.02 0.91 24.35
CA TYR A 142 8.13 1.76 25.14
C TYR A 142 6.74 1.91 24.54
N ARG A 143 6.57 1.57 23.25
CA ARG A 143 5.24 1.47 22.67
C ARG A 143 4.71 0.08 22.98
N ARG A 144 3.81 0.00 23.97
CA ARG A 144 3.13 -1.25 24.29
C ARG A 144 2.43 -1.71 23.00
N ASP A 145 2.71 -2.94 22.61
CA ASP A 145 2.21 -3.59 21.40
C ASP A 145 0.68 -3.61 21.40
N THR A 146 0.05 -2.57 20.84
CA THR A 146 -1.42 -2.47 20.73
C THR A 146 -1.97 -3.46 19.70
N SER A 147 -1.11 -4.12 18.93
CA SER A 147 -1.50 -5.09 17.91
C SER A 147 -1.93 -6.45 18.47
N SER A 148 -1.90 -6.64 19.80
CA SER A 148 -2.16 -7.95 20.43
C SER A 148 -3.21 -7.98 21.55
N GLY A 149 -3.97 -6.91 21.80
CA GLY A 149 -5.08 -6.99 22.77
C GLY A 149 -5.92 -5.72 22.92
N ILE A 150 -7.20 -5.92 23.26
CA ILE A 150 -8.09 -4.85 23.73
C ILE A 150 -7.54 -4.31 25.04
N LEU A 151 -7.29 -3.01 25.07
CA LEU A 151 -6.86 -2.27 26.25
C LEU A 151 -8.02 -2.23 27.26
N THR A 152 -7.76 -2.58 28.51
CA THR A 152 -8.74 -2.40 29.60
C THR A 152 -9.04 -0.91 29.82
N ASP A 153 -10.18 -0.54 30.41
CA ASP A 153 -10.48 0.87 30.73
C ASP A 153 -9.39 1.56 31.57
N SER A 154 -8.67 0.78 32.40
CA SER A 154 -7.49 1.25 33.14
C SER A 154 -6.26 1.47 32.25
N GLU A 155 -6.08 0.64 31.22
CA GLU A 155 -5.01 0.80 30.22
C GLU A 155 -5.33 1.89 29.21
N ILE A 156 -6.61 2.14 28.91
CA ILE A 156 -7.08 3.29 28.13
C ILE A 156 -6.87 4.58 28.93
N LEU A 157 -7.23 4.61 30.23
CA LEU A 157 -6.92 5.75 31.09
C LEU A 157 -5.41 5.94 31.29
N GLU A 158 -4.64 4.85 31.40
CA GLU A 158 -3.17 4.93 31.40
C GLU A 158 -2.67 5.47 30.07
N LEU A 159 -3.13 4.98 28.91
CA LEU A 159 -2.72 5.46 27.58
C LEU A 159 -3.06 6.93 27.37
N VAL A 160 -4.26 7.37 27.76
CA VAL A 160 -4.70 8.78 27.70
C VAL A 160 -3.90 9.64 28.69
N ALA A 161 -3.48 9.10 29.83
CA ALA A 161 -2.56 9.78 30.76
C ALA A 161 -1.09 9.72 30.31
N TYR A 162 -0.70 8.69 29.55
CA TYR A 162 0.64 8.46 29.01
C TYR A 162 0.90 9.40 27.83
N ASP A 163 -0.09 9.62 26.95
CA ASP A 163 -0.02 10.48 25.77
C ASP A 163 0.51 11.89 26.09
N ASN A 164 0.12 12.43 27.26
CA ASN A 164 0.59 13.73 27.73
C ASN A 164 2.10 13.79 28.09
N ASN A 165 2.84 12.67 27.98
CA ASN A 165 4.27 12.54 28.31
C ASN A 165 5.13 11.86 27.22
N ILE A 166 4.56 11.42 26.08
CA ILE A 166 5.30 10.64 25.05
C ILE A 166 5.88 11.55 23.98
N GLY A 167 6.87 12.37 24.32
CA GLY A 167 7.74 13.01 23.32
C GLY A 167 7.01 13.55 22.08
N LEU A 168 7.53 13.24 20.88
CA LEU A 168 6.90 13.54 19.59
C LEU A 168 6.21 12.31 18.96
N GLY A 169 6.05 11.21 19.69
CA GLY A 169 5.47 9.97 19.18
C GLY A 169 5.98 9.57 17.78
N ASP A 170 5.03 9.39 16.85
CA ASP A 170 5.30 9.06 15.45
C ASP A 170 5.82 10.24 14.62
N SER A 171 5.49 11.46 15.02
CA SER A 171 5.97 12.69 14.37
C SER A 171 7.49 12.81 14.44
N ARG A 172 8.14 12.17 15.43
CA ARG A 172 9.61 12.18 15.59
C ARG A 172 10.37 11.83 14.32
N HIS A 173 9.88 10.87 13.55
CA HIS A 173 10.59 10.31 12.40
C HIS A 173 9.93 10.68 11.06
N MET A 174 8.97 11.61 11.06
CA MET A 174 8.27 12.07 9.84
C MET A 174 9.18 12.72 8.78
N ARG A 175 10.45 13.01 9.11
CA ARG A 175 11.44 13.59 8.18
C ARG A 175 12.57 12.62 7.87
N SER A 176 12.40 11.36 8.22
CA SER A 176 13.44 10.33 8.14
C SER A 176 12.93 9.10 7.42
N ARG A 177 13.85 8.39 6.77
CA ARG A 177 13.60 7.07 6.18
C ARG A 177 14.61 6.08 6.74
N ILE A 178 14.13 4.92 7.17
CA ILE A 178 15.02 3.79 7.44
C ILE A 178 15.44 3.20 6.09
N SER A 179 16.73 2.90 5.96
CA SER A 179 17.28 2.21 4.79
C SER A 179 17.78 0.81 5.14
N LEU A 180 17.71 -0.10 4.17
CA LEU A 180 18.37 -1.41 4.24
C LEU A 180 19.79 -1.26 3.68
N LEU A 181 20.78 -1.34 4.57
CA LEU A 181 22.20 -1.26 4.24
C LEU A 181 22.71 -2.64 3.81
N ASP A 182 23.61 -2.67 2.82
CA ASP A 182 24.28 -3.87 2.31
C ASP A 182 23.32 -5.03 1.98
N SER A 183 22.23 -4.76 1.24
CA SER A 183 21.21 -5.75 0.87
C SER A 183 21.79 -7.01 0.18
N GLU A 184 22.94 -6.88 -0.48
CA GLU A 184 23.68 -8.01 -1.07
C GLU A 184 24.22 -9.03 -0.07
N ALA A 185 24.48 -8.60 1.17
CA ALA A 185 24.99 -9.45 2.23
C ALA A 185 23.93 -10.41 2.80
N LEU A 186 22.65 -10.17 2.52
CA LEU A 186 21.55 -11.03 2.94
C LEU A 186 21.59 -12.37 2.17
N PRO A 187 21.47 -13.54 2.82
CA PRO A 187 21.40 -14.81 2.10
C PRO A 187 20.14 -14.91 1.22
N GLN A 188 20.17 -15.78 0.21
CA GLN A 188 18.99 -16.01 -0.62
C GLN A 188 17.98 -16.92 0.11
N LEU A 189 16.71 -16.51 0.11
CA LEU A 189 15.60 -17.26 0.72
C LEU A 189 14.67 -17.83 -0.35
N LYS A 190 14.79 -19.13 -0.62
CA LYS A 190 13.90 -19.86 -1.55
C LYS A 190 12.56 -20.23 -0.93
N CYS A 191 12.46 -20.19 0.40
CA CYS A 191 11.29 -20.62 1.15
C CYS A 191 10.16 -19.57 1.18
N ILE A 192 10.45 -18.31 0.85
CA ILE A 192 9.47 -17.23 0.85
C ILE A 192 8.78 -17.13 -0.51
N SER A 193 7.45 -17.18 -0.50
CA SER A 193 6.60 -17.04 -1.69
C SER A 193 5.81 -15.73 -1.74
N ARG A 194 5.61 -15.10 -0.58
CA ARG A 194 4.90 -13.82 -0.41
C ARG A 194 5.70 -12.92 0.53
N LEU A 195 5.82 -11.65 0.17
CA LEU A 195 6.46 -10.61 0.98
C LEU A 195 5.45 -9.49 1.15
N SER A 196 5.18 -9.11 2.39
CA SER A 196 4.39 -7.94 2.73
C SER A 196 5.14 -7.01 3.68
N THR A 197 4.97 -5.71 3.47
CA THR A 197 5.40 -4.68 4.41
C THR A 197 4.28 -3.68 4.59
N GLY A 198 3.94 -3.35 5.83
CA GLY A 198 2.90 -2.37 6.14
C GLY A 198 2.69 -2.28 7.65
N GLY A 199 2.01 -1.23 8.12
CA GLY A 199 1.80 -0.99 9.55
C GLY A 199 3.03 -0.44 10.28
N TRP A 200 3.93 0.21 9.53
CA TRP A 200 5.14 0.79 10.08
C TRP A 200 4.76 2.06 10.81
N ASN A 201 5.11 2.14 12.08
CA ASN A 201 5.05 3.41 12.78
C ASN A 201 6.06 4.38 12.18
N ARG A 202 7.23 3.86 11.80
CA ARG A 202 8.32 4.60 11.16
C ARG A 202 8.48 4.25 9.69
N THR A 203 8.28 5.25 8.83
CA THR A 203 8.30 5.11 7.37
C THR A 203 9.64 4.54 6.86
N PRO A 204 9.66 3.32 6.29
CA PRO A 204 10.84 2.82 5.59
C PRO A 204 11.02 3.54 4.26
N ALA A 205 12.25 3.59 3.75
CA ALA A 205 12.48 3.91 2.35
C ALA A 205 11.74 2.86 1.48
N PRO A 206 10.91 3.25 0.50
CA PRO A 206 10.13 2.30 -0.30
C PRO A 206 10.99 1.26 -1.03
N SER A 207 12.23 1.61 -1.34
CA SER A 207 13.25 0.77 -1.99
C SER A 207 13.58 -0.52 -1.22
N ILE A 208 13.46 -0.52 0.13
CA ILE A 208 13.74 -1.69 0.98
C ILE A 208 13.01 -2.93 0.48
N ASN A 209 11.76 -2.77 0.06
CA ASN A 209 10.93 -3.87 -0.38
C ASN A 209 11.47 -4.58 -1.62
N VAL A 210 11.97 -3.79 -2.57
CA VAL A 210 12.52 -4.31 -3.81
C VAL A 210 13.86 -5.00 -3.53
N ASP A 211 14.67 -4.46 -2.64
CA ASP A 211 15.92 -5.10 -2.20
C ASP A 211 15.68 -6.41 -1.44
N LEU A 212 14.72 -6.45 -0.52
CA LEU A 212 14.32 -7.68 0.15
C LEU A 212 13.81 -8.72 -0.86
N ALA A 213 12.93 -8.31 -1.78
CA ALA A 213 12.39 -9.17 -2.83
C ALA A 213 13.49 -9.75 -3.74
N ALA A 214 14.53 -8.97 -4.04
CA ALA A 214 15.67 -9.41 -4.85
C ALA A 214 16.45 -10.58 -4.21
N ARG A 215 16.33 -10.76 -2.88
CA ARG A 215 16.94 -11.87 -2.14
C ARG A 215 16.01 -13.07 -1.95
N MET A 216 14.83 -13.04 -2.56
CA MET A 216 13.81 -14.10 -2.46
C MET A 216 13.49 -14.69 -3.84
N PRO A 217 14.35 -15.57 -4.40
CA PRO A 217 14.15 -16.13 -5.75
C PRO A 217 12.92 -17.03 -5.89
N GLY A 218 12.20 -17.34 -4.81
CA GLY A 218 10.91 -18.04 -4.82
C GLY A 218 9.70 -17.11 -4.71
N LEU A 219 9.91 -15.79 -4.65
CA LEU A 219 8.86 -14.81 -4.40
C LEU A 219 7.92 -14.70 -5.61
N THR A 220 6.63 -14.89 -5.36
CA THR A 220 5.57 -14.82 -6.39
C THR A 220 4.66 -13.62 -6.21
N SER A 221 4.57 -13.08 -4.99
CA SER A 221 3.65 -12.00 -4.64
C SER A 221 4.35 -11.00 -3.73
N LEU A 222 4.24 -9.72 -4.07
CA LEU A 222 4.86 -8.59 -3.37
C LEU A 222 3.79 -7.57 -2.99
N SER A 223 3.66 -7.26 -1.70
CA SER A 223 2.75 -6.25 -1.19
C SER A 223 3.51 -5.16 -0.44
N LEU A 224 3.61 -3.98 -1.04
CA LEU A 224 4.20 -2.78 -0.45
C LEU A 224 3.08 -1.84 -0.01
N SER A 225 3.18 -1.32 1.21
CA SER A 225 2.42 -0.17 1.67
C SER A 225 3.35 0.85 2.29
N VAL A 226 3.44 2.01 1.65
CA VAL A 226 4.16 3.22 2.09
C VAL A 226 3.18 4.39 1.99
N ALA A 227 2.15 4.35 2.83
CA ALA A 227 1.31 5.51 2.96
C ALA A 227 2.11 6.64 3.64
N SER A 228 2.02 7.86 3.11
CA SER A 228 2.74 9.01 3.64
C SER A 228 1.79 10.17 3.89
N ALA A 229 1.85 10.74 5.09
CA ALA A 229 1.15 11.97 5.46
C ALA A 229 2.01 13.23 5.20
N GLU A 230 3.18 13.08 4.56
CA GLU A 230 4.21 14.13 4.48
C GLU A 230 4.02 15.09 3.29
N VAL A 231 2.77 15.42 2.95
CA VAL A 231 2.43 16.35 1.86
C VAL A 231 3.07 17.73 2.05
N ARG A 232 3.38 18.10 3.31
CA ARG A 232 4.14 19.31 3.65
C ARG A 232 5.53 19.34 3.01
N TYR A 233 6.21 18.21 2.89
CA TYR A 233 7.60 18.08 2.41
C TYR A 233 7.72 17.33 1.07
N PRO A 234 7.34 17.94 -0.06
CA PRO A 234 7.37 17.34 -1.40
C PRO A 234 8.69 16.65 -1.77
N GLY A 235 9.82 17.19 -1.30
CA GLY A 235 11.15 16.68 -1.58
C GLY A 235 11.40 15.29 -1.00
N LEU A 236 10.87 14.98 0.19
CA LEU A 236 10.94 13.62 0.74
C LEU A 236 10.14 12.63 -0.11
N LEU A 237 8.94 13.03 -0.56
CA LEU A 237 8.13 12.22 -1.45
C LEU A 237 8.81 11.99 -2.81
N ARG A 238 9.53 12.98 -3.33
CA ARG A 238 10.34 12.84 -4.55
C ARG A 238 11.49 11.85 -4.36
N GLU A 239 12.23 11.96 -3.26
CA GLU A 239 13.31 11.02 -2.94
C GLU A 239 12.78 9.58 -2.81
N ASP A 240 11.63 9.39 -2.17
CA ASP A 240 10.97 8.09 -2.04
C ASP A 240 10.59 7.50 -3.40
N ARG A 241 10.03 8.32 -4.30
CA ARG A 241 9.68 7.90 -5.67
C ARG A 241 10.91 7.57 -6.50
N ASP A 242 11.94 8.41 -6.48
CA ASP A 242 13.16 8.22 -7.25
C ASP A 242 13.95 6.99 -6.77
N SER A 243 14.03 6.79 -5.44
CA SER A 243 14.64 5.62 -4.83
C SER A 243 13.94 4.33 -5.27
N LEU A 244 12.59 4.30 -5.22
CA LEU A 244 11.82 3.14 -5.66
C LEU A 244 11.98 2.88 -7.16
N ALA A 245 11.86 3.93 -7.98
CA ALA A 245 12.05 3.87 -9.42
C ALA A 245 13.40 3.24 -9.79
N THR A 246 14.47 3.75 -9.16
CA THR A 246 15.84 3.26 -9.35
C THR A 246 15.98 1.80 -8.96
N MET A 247 15.43 1.38 -7.82
CA MET A 247 15.54 -0.02 -7.37
C MET A 247 14.71 -0.98 -8.22
N LEU A 248 13.53 -0.60 -8.70
CA LEU A 248 12.74 -1.43 -9.61
C LEU A 248 13.50 -1.74 -10.90
N LYS A 249 14.24 -0.75 -11.43
CA LYS A 249 15.12 -0.94 -12.60
C LYS A 249 16.34 -1.79 -12.26
N LEU A 250 17.04 -1.49 -11.17
CA LEU A 250 18.26 -2.18 -10.77
C LEU A 250 18.01 -3.67 -10.48
N ARG A 251 16.88 -4.00 -9.84
CA ARG A 251 16.53 -5.36 -9.38
C ARG A 251 15.57 -6.09 -10.30
N LEU A 252 15.45 -5.64 -11.55
CA LEU A 252 14.47 -6.18 -12.50
C LEU A 252 14.65 -7.69 -12.70
N ASN A 253 15.89 -8.19 -12.79
CA ASN A 253 16.16 -9.60 -13.04
C ASN A 253 15.97 -10.49 -11.80
N GLU A 254 16.32 -9.97 -10.64
CA GLU A 254 16.27 -10.66 -9.36
C GLU A 254 14.81 -10.84 -8.90
N THR A 255 13.96 -9.87 -9.22
CA THR A 255 12.53 -9.90 -8.86
C THR A 255 11.64 -10.60 -9.90
N LYS A 256 12.21 -11.21 -10.96
CA LYS A 256 11.48 -11.76 -12.13
C LYS A 256 10.42 -12.82 -11.83
N THR A 257 10.46 -13.43 -10.66
CA THR A 257 9.49 -14.45 -10.24
C THR A 257 8.20 -13.85 -9.69
N VAL A 258 8.19 -12.56 -9.37
CA VAL A 258 6.99 -11.85 -8.91
C VAL A 258 5.98 -11.77 -10.06
N SER A 259 4.81 -12.35 -9.83
CA SER A 259 3.67 -12.37 -10.76
C SER A 259 2.46 -11.61 -10.21
N ASP A 260 2.44 -11.31 -8.93
CA ASP A 260 1.36 -10.59 -8.23
C ASP A 260 1.98 -9.42 -7.46
N ALA A 261 1.47 -8.21 -7.66
CA ALA A 261 2.00 -7.04 -6.99
C ALA A 261 0.87 -6.12 -6.49
N ARG A 262 0.99 -5.68 -5.24
CA ARG A 262 0.19 -4.61 -4.65
C ARG A 262 1.14 -3.53 -4.15
N LEU A 263 1.07 -2.33 -4.69
CA LEU A 263 1.89 -1.20 -4.24
C LEU A 263 0.96 -0.05 -3.82
N ASP A 264 0.93 0.23 -2.52
CA ASP A 264 0.16 1.30 -1.93
C ASP A 264 1.09 2.44 -1.54
N MET A 265 1.05 3.51 -2.32
CA MET A 265 1.78 4.76 -2.09
C MET A 265 0.81 5.93 -2.01
N SER A 266 -0.42 5.65 -1.56
CA SER A 266 -1.42 6.68 -1.32
C SER A 266 -0.97 7.62 -0.21
N MET A 267 -1.40 8.87 -0.30
CA MET A 267 -1.11 9.86 0.73
C MET A 267 -2.24 9.83 1.76
N ASP A 268 -1.97 9.22 2.91
CA ASP A 268 -2.94 9.11 4.00
C ASP A 268 -3.42 10.49 4.43
N GLY A 269 -4.74 10.65 4.52
CA GLY A 269 -5.39 11.92 4.88
C GLY A 269 -5.41 12.98 3.77
N GLY A 270 -4.94 12.65 2.55
CA GLY A 270 -4.58 13.58 1.48
C GLY A 270 -5.38 14.87 1.45
N ALA A 271 -4.69 16.01 1.49
CA ALA A 271 -5.21 17.37 1.60
C ALA A 271 -6.74 17.44 1.70
N ILE A 272 -7.26 17.29 2.94
CA ILE A 272 -8.68 17.49 3.23
C ILE A 272 -9.13 18.83 2.61
N ASN A 273 -8.21 19.80 2.62
CA ASN A 273 -8.32 21.02 1.86
C ASN A 273 -7.85 20.86 0.40
N GLN A 274 -8.79 20.53 -0.49
CA GLN A 274 -8.59 20.45 -1.94
C GLN A 274 -8.24 21.79 -2.63
N MET A 275 -8.12 22.88 -1.87
CA MET A 275 -7.67 24.18 -2.35
C MET A 275 -6.16 24.35 -2.25
N LEU A 276 -5.47 23.51 -1.48
CA LEU A 276 -4.02 23.57 -1.36
C LEU A 276 -3.35 23.16 -2.68
N PRO A 277 -2.24 23.81 -3.06
CA PRO A 277 -1.44 23.36 -4.20
C PRO A 277 -0.80 22.01 -3.86
N MET A 278 -0.92 21.04 -4.77
CA MET A 278 -0.32 19.72 -4.58
C MET A 278 1.17 19.72 -4.96
N PRO A 279 1.98 18.82 -4.38
CA PRO A 279 3.41 18.74 -4.63
C PRO A 279 3.70 18.42 -6.10
N ASN A 280 4.69 19.12 -6.68
CA ASN A 280 5.29 18.70 -7.94
C ASN A 280 6.39 17.66 -7.66
N LEU A 281 6.05 16.40 -7.90
CA LEU A 281 6.89 15.21 -7.73
C LEU A 281 7.71 14.84 -8.98
N THR A 282 7.48 15.52 -10.12
CA THR A 282 8.22 15.24 -11.37
C THR A 282 9.44 16.15 -11.57
N TYR A 283 9.64 17.13 -10.69
CA TYR A 283 10.81 18.00 -10.73
C TYR A 283 12.11 17.26 -10.36
N PRO A 284 13.24 17.51 -11.03
CA PRO A 284 13.43 18.41 -12.19
C PRO A 284 13.26 17.71 -13.55
N MET A 285 12.91 16.42 -13.56
CA MET A 285 12.89 15.58 -14.77
C MET A 285 11.79 15.98 -15.77
N GLY A 286 10.69 16.55 -15.27
CA GLY A 286 9.53 16.94 -16.08
C GLY A 286 8.63 15.76 -16.48
N TYR A 287 8.87 14.57 -15.95
CA TYR A 287 8.03 13.38 -16.07
C TYR A 287 8.18 12.53 -14.80
N ASP A 288 7.26 11.60 -14.53
CA ASP A 288 7.32 10.77 -13.34
C ASP A 288 8.26 9.54 -13.52
N PRO A 289 9.42 9.49 -12.83
CA PRO A 289 10.35 8.38 -12.97
C PRO A 289 9.80 7.06 -12.40
N LEU A 290 8.92 7.13 -11.40
CA LEU A 290 8.29 5.96 -10.80
C LEU A 290 7.31 5.31 -11.77
N GLY A 291 6.41 6.09 -12.38
CA GLY A 291 5.48 5.63 -13.41
C GLY A 291 6.20 4.92 -14.55
N SER A 292 7.26 5.53 -15.10
CA SER A 292 8.12 4.90 -16.11
C SER A 292 8.69 3.55 -15.66
N SER A 293 9.24 3.49 -14.45
CA SER A 293 9.86 2.27 -13.90
C SER A 293 8.83 1.16 -13.66
N LEU A 294 7.66 1.51 -13.13
CA LEU A 294 6.55 0.58 -12.90
C LEU A 294 5.99 0.06 -14.21
N ARG A 295 5.90 0.89 -15.25
CA ARG A 295 5.48 0.47 -16.60
C ARG A 295 6.33 -0.68 -17.13
N ILE A 296 7.64 -0.61 -16.93
CA ILE A 296 8.59 -1.65 -17.39
C ILE A 296 8.53 -2.86 -16.48
N TRP A 297 8.61 -2.65 -15.17
CA TRP A 297 8.65 -3.71 -14.17
C TRP A 297 7.37 -4.56 -14.16
N SER A 298 6.21 -3.94 -14.42
CA SER A 298 4.90 -4.60 -14.41
C SER A 298 4.61 -5.49 -15.61
N GLN A 299 5.39 -5.43 -16.70
CA GLN A 299 5.13 -6.19 -17.93
C GLN A 299 5.08 -7.72 -17.74
N ARG A 300 5.71 -8.23 -16.68
CA ARG A 300 5.73 -9.66 -16.33
C ARG A 300 4.60 -10.11 -15.40
N LEU A 301 3.83 -9.17 -14.84
CA LEU A 301 2.83 -9.46 -13.83
C LEU A 301 1.58 -10.11 -14.43
N THR A 302 0.87 -10.84 -13.58
CA THR A 302 -0.46 -11.41 -13.83
C THR A 302 -1.55 -10.62 -13.11
N THR A 303 -1.22 -10.07 -11.94
CA THR A 303 -2.09 -9.20 -11.15
C THR A 303 -1.28 -8.01 -10.70
N PHE A 304 -1.81 -6.81 -10.90
CA PHE A 304 -1.17 -5.58 -10.45
C PHE A 304 -2.19 -4.60 -9.90
N TRP A 305 -2.01 -4.23 -8.64
CA TRP A 305 -2.71 -3.17 -7.95
C TRP A 305 -1.73 -2.06 -7.58
N PHE A 306 -2.07 -0.82 -7.90
CA PHE A 306 -1.30 0.36 -7.53
C PHE A 306 -2.22 1.44 -6.97
N GLY A 307 -1.86 2.03 -5.84
CA GLY A 307 -2.46 3.23 -5.27
C GLY A 307 -1.42 4.33 -5.10
N GLY A 308 -1.75 5.57 -5.44
CA GLY A 308 -0.83 6.71 -5.33
C GLY A 308 -0.89 7.67 -6.52
N ALA A 309 -0.06 8.71 -6.52
CA ALA A 309 0.00 9.65 -7.64
C ALA A 309 0.55 8.97 -8.90
N ILE A 310 -0.20 9.02 -10.01
CA ILE A 310 0.19 8.54 -11.35
C ILE A 310 -0.18 9.56 -12.41
N ASP A 311 0.44 9.51 -13.58
CA ASP A 311 0.03 10.23 -14.80
C ASP A 311 0.14 9.30 -16.03
N GLU A 312 0.02 9.86 -17.23
CA GLU A 312 0.12 9.10 -18.48
C GLU A 312 1.46 8.35 -18.66
N THR A 313 2.52 8.81 -17.98
CA THR A 313 3.85 8.19 -18.07
C THR A 313 3.85 6.78 -17.49
N PHE A 314 2.92 6.45 -16.59
CA PHE A 314 2.75 5.07 -16.13
C PHE A 314 2.32 4.13 -17.26
N PHE A 315 1.52 4.62 -18.21
CA PHE A 315 0.90 3.78 -19.22
C PHE A 315 1.63 3.83 -20.57
N TRP A 316 2.24 4.97 -20.89
CA TRP A 316 2.88 5.19 -22.17
C TRP A 316 4.21 5.95 -22.00
N PRO A 317 5.26 5.64 -22.80
CA PRO A 317 6.53 6.34 -22.77
C PRO A 317 6.37 7.84 -23.02
N HIS A 318 6.95 8.62 -22.12
CA HIS A 318 7.08 10.06 -22.28
C HIS A 318 8.19 10.41 -23.28
N ALA A 319 8.07 11.55 -23.96
CA ALA A 319 9.00 11.95 -25.02
C ALA A 319 10.45 12.18 -24.53
N LEU A 320 10.63 12.44 -23.23
CA LEU A 320 11.93 12.62 -22.60
C LEU A 320 12.55 11.29 -22.12
N GLU A 321 11.82 10.18 -22.20
CA GLU A 321 12.34 8.88 -21.84
C GLU A 321 13.26 8.33 -22.94
N THR A 322 14.39 7.76 -22.53
CA THR A 322 15.36 7.16 -23.45
C THR A 322 15.10 5.67 -23.73
N GLU A 323 14.26 5.04 -22.92
CA GLU A 323 14.01 3.59 -22.98
C GLU A 323 12.94 3.24 -24.01
N THR A 324 13.30 2.38 -24.97
CA THR A 324 12.47 2.06 -26.15
C THR A 324 11.89 0.65 -26.10
N THR A 325 11.74 0.08 -24.92
CA THR A 325 11.30 -1.32 -24.77
C THR A 325 9.87 -1.47 -25.30
N PRO A 326 9.57 -2.48 -26.14
CA PRO A 326 8.21 -2.71 -26.63
C PRO A 326 7.23 -2.87 -25.47
N LEU A 327 6.12 -2.13 -25.50
CA LEU A 327 5.11 -2.17 -24.45
C LEU A 327 4.23 -3.39 -24.64
N LYS A 328 4.43 -4.43 -23.82
CA LYS A 328 3.57 -5.61 -23.80
C LYS A 328 3.41 -6.13 -22.38
N TRP A 329 2.17 -6.41 -21.97
CA TRP A 329 1.88 -7.13 -20.74
C TRP A 329 1.25 -8.49 -21.08
N PRO A 330 2.04 -9.46 -21.55
CA PRO A 330 1.53 -10.72 -22.10
C PRO A 330 0.68 -11.53 -21.12
N HIS A 331 0.92 -11.38 -19.82
CA HIS A 331 0.32 -12.22 -18.78
C HIS A 331 -0.64 -11.48 -17.84
N LEU A 332 -0.78 -10.15 -17.96
CA LEU A 332 -1.56 -9.36 -17.03
C LEU A 332 -3.06 -9.60 -17.23
N GLU A 333 -3.70 -10.20 -16.23
CA GLU A 333 -5.12 -10.55 -16.22
C GLU A 333 -5.96 -9.55 -15.43
N HIS A 334 -5.42 -9.08 -14.29
CA HIS A 334 -6.10 -8.17 -13.37
C HIS A 334 -5.25 -6.92 -13.14
N PHE A 335 -5.80 -5.77 -13.50
CA PHE A 335 -5.06 -4.50 -13.44
C PHE A 335 -5.92 -3.44 -12.76
N SER A 336 -5.50 -2.93 -11.61
CA SER A 336 -6.30 -1.99 -10.82
C SER A 336 -5.45 -0.82 -10.38
N MET A 337 -5.78 0.37 -10.88
CA MET A 337 -5.13 1.63 -10.52
C MET A 337 -6.08 2.45 -9.66
N TRP A 338 -5.55 2.99 -8.57
CA TRP A 338 -6.23 3.88 -7.62
C TRP A 338 -5.44 5.18 -7.53
N PRO A 339 -5.57 6.06 -8.53
CA PRO A 339 -4.81 7.30 -8.54
C PRO A 339 -5.20 8.19 -7.37
N GLU A 340 -4.25 8.95 -6.87
CA GLU A 340 -4.56 10.13 -6.08
C GLU A 340 -5.38 11.15 -6.89
N ARG A 341 -6.02 12.09 -6.19
CA ARG A 341 -6.84 13.14 -6.83
C ARG A 341 -6.02 14.15 -7.65
N HIS A 342 -4.70 14.02 -7.68
CA HIS A 342 -3.77 14.85 -8.43
C HIS A 342 -2.71 14.00 -9.14
N THR A 343 -2.12 14.58 -10.17
CA THR A 343 -0.97 14.04 -10.91
C THR A 343 0.30 14.11 -10.05
N PRO A 344 1.36 13.35 -10.40
CA PRO A 344 2.70 13.53 -9.89
C PRO A 344 3.22 14.96 -10.09
N SER A 345 2.82 15.66 -11.14
CA SER A 345 3.20 17.06 -11.36
C SER A 345 2.45 18.06 -10.45
N GLY A 346 1.52 17.58 -9.61
CA GLY A 346 0.77 18.39 -8.65
C GLY A 346 -0.50 19.04 -9.22
N TRP A 347 -0.91 18.68 -10.44
CA TRP A 347 -2.15 19.16 -11.03
C TRP A 347 -3.34 18.30 -10.63
N TRP A 348 -4.51 18.89 -10.48
CA TRP A 348 -5.70 18.14 -10.10
C TRP A 348 -6.35 17.41 -11.29
N TYR A 349 -6.88 16.21 -11.02
CA TYR A 349 -7.72 15.46 -11.96
C TYR A 349 -9.15 15.95 -12.03
N PHE A 350 -9.59 16.63 -10.97
CA PHE A 350 -10.93 17.17 -10.86
C PHE A 350 -10.88 18.66 -10.50
N MET A 351 -11.84 19.41 -11.01
CA MET A 351 -12.05 20.83 -10.80
C MET A 351 -13.30 21.07 -9.96
N PRO A 352 -13.36 22.21 -9.24
CA PRO A 352 -14.58 22.66 -8.60
C PRO A 352 -15.73 22.83 -9.58
N LYS A 353 -16.91 22.34 -9.20
CA LYS A 353 -18.14 22.57 -9.97
C LYS A 353 -18.43 24.06 -10.08
N GLY A 354 -18.69 24.54 -11.30
CA GLY A 354 -19.01 25.94 -11.57
C GLY A 354 -17.80 26.91 -11.55
N ASN A 355 -16.59 26.42 -11.27
CA ASN A 355 -15.38 27.23 -11.28
C ASN A 355 -14.18 26.48 -11.88
N PRO A 356 -14.22 26.14 -13.18
CA PRO A 356 -13.20 25.33 -13.85
C PRO A 356 -11.84 26.01 -13.96
N ASN A 357 -11.75 27.33 -13.73
CA ASN A 357 -10.46 28.04 -13.72
C ASN A 357 -9.83 28.08 -12.32
N TYR A 358 -10.46 27.46 -11.32
CA TYR A 358 -9.97 27.41 -9.95
C TYR A 358 -9.05 26.20 -9.75
N GLY A 359 -7.92 26.21 -10.47
CA GLY A 359 -6.81 25.29 -10.27
C GLY A 359 -5.76 25.98 -9.41
N THR A 360 -5.44 25.40 -8.26
CA THR A 360 -4.26 25.84 -7.52
C THR A 360 -3.06 25.30 -8.30
N PRO A 361 -2.19 26.15 -8.86
CA PRO A 361 -1.01 25.66 -9.57
C PRO A 361 -0.16 24.81 -8.63
N PRO A 362 0.57 23.81 -9.14
CA PRO A 362 1.43 22.98 -8.31
C PRO A 362 2.43 23.80 -7.51
N ARG A 363 2.85 23.27 -6.36
CA ARG A 363 3.96 23.84 -5.58
C ARG A 363 5.21 23.88 -6.46
N ASN A 364 5.89 25.03 -6.51
CA ASN A 364 7.13 25.19 -7.25
C ASN A 364 8.32 24.82 -6.35
N PRO A 365 9.00 23.68 -6.58
CA PRO A 365 10.08 23.23 -5.69
C PRO A 365 11.24 24.23 -5.58
N ALA A 366 11.43 25.09 -6.57
CA ALA A 366 12.48 26.11 -6.56
C ALA A 366 12.17 27.33 -5.68
N GLU A 367 10.90 27.55 -5.34
CA GLU A 367 10.42 28.73 -4.61
C GLU A 367 9.80 28.37 -3.26
N ASP A 368 9.50 27.10 -3.05
CA ASP A 368 8.76 26.59 -1.91
C ASP A 368 9.68 26.32 -0.70
N PRO A 369 9.52 27.08 0.40
CA PRO A 369 10.38 26.94 1.57
C PRO A 369 10.15 25.63 2.34
N ASP A 370 9.01 24.97 2.14
CA ASP A 370 8.67 23.69 2.75
C ASP A 370 8.95 22.52 1.78
N ASP A 371 9.59 22.74 0.63
CA ASP A 371 9.89 21.68 -0.34
C ASP A 371 10.72 20.55 0.30
N LEU A 372 11.76 20.91 1.05
CA LEU A 372 12.52 20.00 1.88
C LEU A 372 12.40 20.43 3.34
N PRO A 373 12.37 19.48 4.30
CA PRO A 373 12.48 19.86 5.69
C PRO A 373 13.80 20.60 5.92
N GLN A 374 13.81 21.57 6.83
CA GLN A 374 15.05 22.22 7.21
C GLN A 374 16.06 21.16 7.68
N PRO A 375 17.28 21.13 7.11
CA PRO A 375 18.24 20.08 7.38
C PRO A 375 18.66 20.16 8.85
N PHE A 376 18.35 19.11 9.61
CA PHE A 376 18.90 18.96 10.95
C PHE A 376 20.37 18.57 10.83
N THR A 377 21.25 19.35 11.46
CA THR A 377 22.62 18.91 11.64
C THR A 377 22.74 18.10 12.93
N ASP A 378 23.78 17.27 13.00
CA ASP A 378 24.12 16.57 14.25
C ASP A 378 24.68 17.51 15.33
N ASN A 379 24.79 18.82 15.07
CA ASN A 379 25.34 19.79 16.01
C ASN A 379 24.42 19.95 17.24
N PRO A 380 24.90 19.68 18.47
CA PRO A 380 24.10 19.84 19.68
C PRO A 380 23.79 21.31 20.04
N THR A 381 24.44 22.29 19.40
CA THR A 381 24.20 23.72 19.65
C THR A 381 23.20 24.36 18.70
N ASP A 382 22.83 23.68 17.62
CA ASP A 382 21.68 24.10 16.81
C ASP A 382 20.48 24.01 17.76
N GLY A 383 19.82 25.14 18.01
CA GLY A 383 18.96 25.38 19.19
C GLY A 383 17.88 24.31 19.42
N ILE A 384 17.26 24.35 20.61
CA ILE A 384 16.05 23.56 20.90
C ILE A 384 15.06 23.86 19.79
N ASP A 385 14.84 22.86 18.96
CA ASP A 385 13.96 22.89 17.82
C ASP A 385 12.54 23.18 18.31
N PRO A 386 11.90 24.29 17.92
CA PRO A 386 10.50 24.49 18.25
C PRO A 386 9.69 23.56 17.32
N PHE A 387 9.67 22.26 17.63
CA PHE A 387 8.62 21.40 17.13
C PHE A 387 7.30 22.00 17.61
N ASN A 388 6.53 22.45 16.64
CA ASN A 388 5.18 22.91 16.87
C ASN A 388 4.24 21.84 16.32
N GLU A 389 3.88 20.89 17.18
CA GLU A 389 2.93 19.82 16.86
C GLU A 389 1.66 20.38 16.22
N GLU A 390 1.17 21.47 16.79
CA GLU A 390 -0.01 22.17 16.31
C GLU A 390 0.22 22.74 14.90
N GLU A 391 1.43 23.16 14.53
CA GLU A 391 1.73 23.62 13.15
C GLU A 391 1.85 22.46 12.16
N GLU A 392 2.44 21.33 12.56
CA GLU A 392 2.55 20.14 11.71
C GLU A 392 1.18 19.49 11.49
N GLU A 393 0.42 19.29 12.57
CA GLU A 393 -0.94 18.78 12.49
C GLU A 393 -1.83 19.77 11.71
N ASN A 394 -1.77 21.07 12.05
CA ASN A 394 -2.58 22.06 11.36
C ASN A 394 -2.04 22.48 9.99
N TRP A 395 -0.94 21.93 9.48
CA TRP A 395 -0.48 22.25 8.13
C TRP A 395 -1.56 21.86 7.11
N ASP A 396 -2.08 20.64 7.23
CA ASP A 396 -3.15 20.16 6.36
C ASP A 396 -4.53 20.70 6.77
N TYR A 397 -4.72 20.92 8.08
CA TYR A 397 -5.90 21.58 8.63
C TYR A 397 -5.78 23.09 8.69
N GLN A 398 -4.98 23.76 7.85
CA GLN A 398 -4.99 25.23 7.82
C GLN A 398 -6.43 25.64 7.50
N ARG A 399 -7.18 25.92 8.57
CA ARG A 399 -8.55 26.38 8.60
C ARG A 399 -8.47 27.75 8.01
N ILE A 400 -8.42 27.82 6.68
CA ILE A 400 -8.95 28.98 6.02
C ILE A 400 -10.35 29.08 6.65
N ASN A 401 -10.64 30.19 7.32
CA ASN A 401 -11.96 30.49 7.89
C ASN A 401 -12.98 30.69 6.75
N LEU A 402 -12.98 29.78 5.79
CA LEU A 402 -13.98 29.63 4.77
C LEU A 402 -15.05 28.74 5.39
N PRO A 403 -16.33 29.11 5.27
CA PRO A 403 -17.40 28.18 5.60
C PRO A 403 -17.18 26.87 4.83
N ARG A 404 -17.54 25.73 5.44
CA ARG A 404 -17.34 24.39 4.86
C ARG A 404 -17.91 24.27 3.43
N SER A 405 -18.95 25.06 3.15
CA SER A 405 -19.54 25.30 1.82
C SER A 405 -18.59 25.79 0.72
N GLN A 406 -17.46 26.36 1.12
CA GLN A 406 -16.41 26.89 0.24
C GLN A 406 -15.18 25.98 0.18
N LEU A 407 -15.16 24.85 0.90
CA LEU A 407 -14.26 23.74 0.59
C LEU A 407 -14.77 23.11 -0.71
N LEU A 408 -14.39 23.71 -1.83
CA LEU A 408 -14.86 23.33 -3.15
C LEU A 408 -14.55 21.85 -3.40
N THR A 409 -15.57 21.00 -3.35
CA THR A 409 -15.44 19.59 -3.75
C THR A 409 -15.11 19.55 -5.24
N ARG A 410 -13.92 19.04 -5.56
CA ARG A 410 -13.47 18.82 -6.93
C ARG A 410 -14.14 17.57 -7.48
N THR A 411 -15.19 17.75 -8.27
CA THR A 411 -16.02 16.65 -8.79
C THR A 411 -16.20 16.69 -10.30
N VAL A 412 -15.68 17.72 -10.98
CA VAL A 412 -15.75 17.84 -12.45
C VAL A 412 -14.41 17.42 -13.04
N PRO A 413 -14.31 16.39 -13.88
CA PRO A 413 -13.03 16.00 -14.49
C PRO A 413 -12.34 17.18 -15.20
N ASN A 414 -11.03 17.31 -15.01
CA ASN A 414 -10.17 18.27 -15.70
C ASN A 414 -9.67 17.64 -16.99
N GLU A 415 -10.10 18.14 -18.15
CA GLU A 415 -9.71 17.57 -19.44
C GLU A 415 -8.20 17.55 -19.65
N ASP A 416 -7.45 18.56 -19.19
CA ASP A 416 -6.01 18.67 -19.43
C ASP A 416 -5.20 17.56 -18.74
N THR A 417 -5.71 16.98 -17.65
CA THR A 417 -5.04 15.92 -16.89
C THR A 417 -5.74 14.57 -17.04
N MET A 418 -7.08 14.55 -17.09
CA MET A 418 -7.86 13.32 -17.21
C MET A 418 -7.76 12.72 -18.61
N GLN A 419 -7.77 13.54 -19.67
CA GLN A 419 -7.76 13.06 -21.04
C GLN A 419 -6.45 12.31 -21.38
N PRO A 420 -5.24 12.84 -21.09
CA PRO A 420 -3.99 12.11 -21.31
C PRO A 420 -3.90 10.83 -20.47
N LEU A 421 -4.37 10.86 -19.22
CA LEU A 421 -4.38 9.69 -18.34
C LEU A 421 -5.22 8.55 -18.94
N VAL A 422 -6.46 8.84 -19.32
CA VAL A 422 -7.38 7.82 -19.87
C VAL A 422 -6.93 7.34 -21.25
N GLU A 423 -6.35 8.22 -22.07
CA GLU A 423 -5.74 7.83 -23.34
C GLU A 423 -4.56 6.88 -23.13
N GLY A 424 -3.66 7.21 -22.20
CA GLY A 424 -2.55 6.33 -21.80
C GLY A 424 -3.05 4.97 -21.32
N PHE A 425 -4.02 4.96 -20.40
CA PHE A 425 -4.66 3.75 -19.89
C PHE A 425 -5.22 2.90 -21.04
N ALA A 426 -6.01 3.49 -21.94
CA ALA A 426 -6.60 2.79 -23.08
C ALA A 426 -5.53 2.14 -23.99
N LYS A 427 -4.46 2.87 -24.30
CA LYS A 427 -3.32 2.35 -25.08
C LYS A 427 -2.64 1.17 -24.38
N ALA A 428 -2.39 1.29 -23.08
CA ALA A 428 -1.78 0.21 -22.31
C ALA A 428 -2.65 -1.05 -22.31
N LEU A 429 -3.97 -0.92 -22.10
CA LEU A 429 -4.89 -2.07 -22.09
C LEU A 429 -4.94 -2.83 -23.42
N GLN A 430 -4.78 -2.15 -24.56
CA GLN A 430 -4.66 -2.82 -25.87
C GLN A 430 -3.39 -3.69 -25.99
N CYS A 431 -2.37 -3.42 -25.18
CA CYS A 431 -1.14 -4.22 -25.11
C CYS A 431 -1.21 -5.37 -24.10
N MET A 432 -2.39 -5.71 -23.58
CA MET A 432 -2.62 -6.73 -22.55
C MET A 432 -3.50 -7.88 -23.10
N PRO A 433 -2.94 -8.86 -23.85
CA PRO A 433 -3.75 -9.88 -24.52
C PRO A 433 -4.49 -10.82 -23.56
N SER A 434 -4.01 -10.96 -22.32
CA SER A 434 -4.61 -11.83 -21.30
C SER A 434 -5.58 -11.09 -20.38
N LEU A 435 -5.88 -9.82 -20.65
CA LEU A 435 -6.66 -8.99 -19.74
C LEU A 435 -8.08 -9.55 -19.54
N ARG A 436 -8.46 -9.67 -18.26
CA ARG A 436 -9.79 -10.11 -17.83
C ARG A 436 -10.55 -9.00 -17.13
N HIS A 437 -9.83 -8.17 -16.39
CA HIS A 437 -10.39 -7.04 -15.67
C HIS A 437 -9.38 -5.91 -15.56
N ALA A 438 -9.82 -4.69 -15.89
CA ALA A 438 -9.08 -3.47 -15.58
C ALA A 438 -9.96 -2.45 -14.87
N ARG A 439 -9.40 -1.70 -13.93
CA ARG A 439 -10.07 -0.63 -13.18
C ARG A 439 -9.15 0.57 -13.05
N LEU A 440 -9.64 1.74 -13.42
CA LEU A 440 -9.09 3.05 -13.07
C LEU A 440 -10.12 3.72 -12.16
N SER A 441 -9.80 3.90 -10.87
CA SER A 441 -10.76 4.32 -9.84
C SER A 441 -10.24 5.48 -9.02
N PHE A 442 -11.04 6.53 -8.86
CA PHE A 442 -10.77 7.65 -7.99
C PHE A 442 -11.79 7.70 -6.86
N GLY A 443 -11.32 7.96 -5.65
CA GLY A 443 -12.19 8.38 -4.57
C GLY A 443 -12.50 9.87 -4.67
N ILE A 444 -13.74 10.21 -5.01
CA ILE A 444 -14.23 11.59 -5.03
C ILE A 444 -15.12 11.86 -3.82
N VAL A 445 -15.00 13.07 -3.27
CA VAL A 445 -15.81 13.49 -2.12
C VAL A 445 -17.01 14.26 -2.65
N THR A 446 -18.21 13.77 -2.34
CA THR A 446 -19.48 14.40 -2.72
C THR A 446 -20.30 14.78 -1.49
N PRO A 447 -21.04 15.91 -1.54
CA PRO A 447 -21.97 16.27 -0.48
C PRO A 447 -23.23 15.37 -0.54
N VAL A 448 -23.61 14.80 0.59
CA VAL A 448 -24.80 13.92 0.73
C VAL A 448 -26.05 14.77 0.91
N GLY A 449 -27.06 14.57 0.07
CA GLY A 449 -28.40 15.17 0.28
C GLY A 449 -28.47 16.70 0.12
N GLY A 450 -27.40 17.35 -0.36
CA GLY A 450 -27.30 18.81 -0.44
C GLY A 450 -26.92 19.47 0.88
N ASP A 451 -26.76 18.70 1.97
CA ASP A 451 -26.10 19.15 3.18
C ASP A 451 -24.59 18.97 3.00
N GLU A 452 -23.88 20.08 2.91
CA GLU A 452 -22.42 20.11 2.75
C GLU A 452 -21.66 19.62 4.01
N GLU A 453 -22.40 19.27 5.07
CA GLU A 453 -21.86 18.71 6.31
C GLU A 453 -21.65 17.19 6.24
N ASP A 454 -22.45 16.47 5.45
CA ASP A 454 -22.32 15.03 5.24
C ASP A 454 -21.56 14.78 3.94
N GLN A 455 -20.37 14.21 4.03
CA GLN A 455 -19.54 13.86 2.88
C GLN A 455 -19.55 12.35 2.67
N SER A 456 -19.87 11.90 1.46
CA SER A 456 -19.65 10.53 1.01
C SER A 456 -18.44 10.47 0.10
N MET A 457 -17.66 9.40 0.24
CA MET A 457 -16.66 9.03 -0.76
C MET A 457 -17.39 8.21 -1.82
N GLU A 458 -17.56 8.79 -3.00
CA GLU A 458 -18.10 8.13 -4.19
C GLU A 458 -16.95 7.60 -5.05
N ASP A 459 -17.19 6.48 -5.72
CA ASP A 459 -16.24 5.85 -6.62
C ASP A 459 -16.45 6.43 -8.04
N TRP A 460 -15.47 7.16 -8.57
CA TRP A 460 -15.44 7.55 -9.99
C TRP A 460 -14.56 6.58 -10.77
N GLU A 461 -15.11 5.86 -11.75
CA GLU A 461 -14.41 4.71 -12.32
C GLU A 461 -14.61 4.46 -13.81
N ILE A 462 -13.54 3.99 -14.44
CA ILE A 462 -13.56 3.38 -15.77
C ILE A 462 -13.11 1.93 -15.63
N ILE A 463 -13.99 1.00 -16.02
CA ILE A 463 -13.79 -0.44 -15.83
C ILE A 463 -13.90 -1.16 -17.17
N TYR A 464 -12.94 -2.05 -17.43
CA TYR A 464 -13.04 -3.06 -18.46
C TYR A 464 -13.29 -4.43 -17.83
N GLU A 465 -14.21 -5.20 -18.42
CA GLU A 465 -14.43 -6.60 -18.08
C GLU A 465 -14.51 -7.47 -19.35
N ALA A 466 -13.76 -8.56 -19.34
CA ALA A 466 -13.81 -9.57 -20.38
C ALA A 466 -15.14 -10.37 -20.37
N PRO A 467 -15.48 -11.04 -21.48
CA PRO A 467 -16.60 -11.98 -21.54
C PRO A 467 -16.49 -13.05 -20.44
N GLY A 468 -17.60 -13.32 -19.78
CA GLY A 468 -17.68 -14.31 -18.69
C GLY A 468 -17.07 -13.87 -17.36
N PHE A 469 -16.44 -12.69 -17.27
CA PHE A 469 -16.00 -12.14 -16.00
C PHE A 469 -17.21 -11.87 -15.10
N ARG A 470 -17.17 -12.36 -13.86
CA ARG A 470 -18.25 -12.20 -12.87
C ARG A 470 -17.72 -11.44 -11.67
N ASN A 471 -18.12 -10.17 -11.56
CA ASN A 471 -17.94 -9.41 -10.33
C ASN A 471 -19.12 -9.74 -9.39
N SER A 472 -18.83 -10.15 -8.15
CA SER A 472 -19.85 -10.56 -7.17
C SER A 472 -20.85 -9.46 -6.80
N ASN A 473 -20.49 -8.19 -7.04
CA ASN A 473 -21.26 -7.05 -6.56
C ASN A 473 -22.36 -6.63 -7.54
N ARG A 474 -22.25 -6.99 -8.82
CA ARG A 474 -23.19 -6.55 -9.87
C ARG A 474 -24.27 -7.61 -10.11
N LYS A 475 -25.39 -7.48 -9.39
CA LYS A 475 -26.47 -8.49 -9.37
C LYS A 475 -27.43 -8.44 -10.57
N THR A 476 -27.29 -7.49 -11.48
CA THR A 476 -28.33 -7.11 -12.46
C THR A 476 -27.97 -7.34 -13.93
N LEU A 477 -26.79 -7.88 -14.26
CA LEU A 477 -26.39 -8.10 -15.65
C LEU A 477 -27.14 -9.27 -16.30
N GLY A 478 -27.65 -9.06 -17.52
CA GLY A 478 -28.27 -10.12 -18.32
C GLY A 478 -27.24 -11.05 -18.98
N ASP A 479 -27.65 -12.27 -19.34
CA ASP A 479 -26.77 -13.27 -19.98
C ASP A 479 -26.06 -12.74 -21.25
N GLY A 480 -26.73 -11.89 -22.03
CA GLY A 480 -26.15 -11.25 -23.21
C GLY A 480 -24.98 -10.30 -22.86
N GLU A 481 -25.11 -9.53 -21.78
CA GLU A 481 -24.07 -8.61 -21.31
C GLU A 481 -22.88 -9.39 -20.71
N LEU A 482 -23.16 -10.48 -19.98
CA LEU A 482 -22.13 -11.36 -19.43
C LEU A 482 -21.29 -12.02 -20.53
N SER A 483 -21.89 -12.35 -21.67
CA SER A 483 -21.19 -12.92 -22.83
C SER A 483 -20.43 -11.89 -23.69
N SER A 484 -20.57 -10.60 -23.39
CA SER A 484 -19.96 -9.50 -24.13
C SER A 484 -18.73 -8.94 -23.42
N ARG A 485 -17.83 -8.27 -24.16
CA ARG A 485 -16.85 -7.34 -23.56
C ARG A 485 -17.63 -6.16 -22.98
N ARG A 486 -17.22 -5.67 -21.82
CA ARG A 486 -17.90 -4.54 -21.17
C ARG A 486 -16.92 -3.43 -20.87
N LEU A 487 -17.31 -2.21 -21.25
CA LEU A 487 -16.68 -0.97 -20.84
C LEU A 487 -17.70 -0.22 -19.96
N ILE A 488 -17.37 -0.04 -18.70
CA ILE A 488 -18.28 0.48 -17.69
C ILE A 488 -17.74 1.82 -17.18
N PHE A 489 -18.60 2.82 -17.18
CA PHE A 489 -18.38 4.12 -16.54
C PHE A 489 -19.24 4.14 -15.27
N HIS A 490 -18.60 4.11 -14.12
CA HIS A 490 -19.26 4.07 -12.81
C HIS A 490 -19.06 5.41 -12.09
N GLY A 491 -20.14 6.03 -11.61
CA GLY A 491 -20.06 7.30 -10.87
C GLY A 491 -19.53 8.49 -11.68
N THR A 492 -19.53 8.42 -13.03
CA THR A 492 -18.85 9.44 -13.85
C THR A 492 -19.68 10.70 -14.13
N GLY A 493 -20.94 10.75 -13.67
CA GLY A 493 -21.85 11.87 -13.94
C GLY A 493 -22.11 12.11 -15.44
N GLY A 494 -21.95 11.07 -16.28
CA GLY A 494 -22.08 11.17 -17.74
C GLY A 494 -20.83 11.68 -18.45
N TRP A 495 -19.72 11.94 -17.75
CA TRP A 495 -18.45 12.29 -18.39
C TRP A 495 -17.96 11.17 -19.30
N ARG A 496 -17.32 11.56 -20.42
CA ARG A 496 -16.68 10.70 -21.39
C ARG A 496 -15.40 11.33 -21.91
N PRO A 497 -14.37 10.51 -22.21
CA PRO A 497 -13.22 11.02 -22.93
C PRO A 497 -13.62 11.41 -24.37
N ASN A 498 -12.74 12.14 -25.05
CA ASN A 498 -12.92 12.48 -26.45
C ASN A 498 -13.10 11.24 -27.36
N ASN A 499 -13.62 11.46 -28.58
CA ASN A 499 -13.95 10.37 -29.49
C ASN A 499 -12.74 9.46 -29.80
N ASP A 500 -11.56 10.04 -30.01
CA ASP A 500 -10.35 9.27 -30.34
C ASP A 500 -9.98 8.30 -29.20
N THR A 501 -10.07 8.76 -27.96
CA THR A 501 -9.81 7.91 -26.78
C THR A 501 -10.94 6.94 -26.50
N MET A 502 -12.18 7.35 -26.75
CA MET A 502 -13.31 6.43 -26.68
C MET A 502 -13.16 5.29 -27.69
N ASP A 503 -12.72 5.57 -28.91
CA ASP A 503 -12.43 4.56 -29.92
C ASP A 503 -11.32 3.61 -29.45
N LEU A 504 -10.28 4.12 -28.78
CA LEU A 504 -9.25 3.27 -28.17
C LEU A 504 -9.82 2.35 -27.09
N LEU A 505 -10.66 2.87 -26.19
CA LEU A 505 -11.29 2.06 -25.14
C LEU A 505 -12.20 0.97 -25.71
N GLN A 506 -12.95 1.27 -26.78
CA GLN A 506 -13.87 0.30 -27.39
C GLN A 506 -13.15 -0.89 -28.06
N ARG A 507 -11.89 -0.69 -28.47
CA ARG A 507 -11.07 -1.73 -29.11
C ARG A 507 -10.36 -2.65 -28.12
N ILE A 508 -10.46 -2.39 -26.82
CA ILE A 508 -9.83 -3.23 -25.79
C ILE A 508 -10.35 -4.67 -25.88
N GLY A 509 -9.42 -5.61 -26.01
CA GLY A 509 -9.71 -7.04 -26.10
C GLY A 509 -10.43 -7.48 -27.39
N GLU A 510 -10.51 -6.63 -28.43
CA GLU A 510 -11.09 -6.99 -29.73
C GLU A 510 -10.37 -8.21 -30.33
N ASP A 511 -9.03 -8.22 -30.27
CA ASP A 511 -8.21 -9.32 -30.75
C ASP A 511 -8.30 -10.57 -29.84
N SER A 512 -8.26 -10.37 -28.52
CA SER A 512 -8.30 -11.46 -27.53
C SER A 512 -9.64 -12.18 -27.47
N TYR A 513 -10.74 -11.46 -27.75
CA TYR A 513 -12.11 -11.97 -27.68
C TYR A 513 -12.86 -11.71 -28.99
N SER A 514 -12.23 -12.09 -30.11
CA SER A 514 -12.82 -11.93 -31.45
C SER A 514 -14.25 -12.49 -31.54
N GLY A 515 -15.13 -11.75 -32.22
CA GLY A 515 -16.54 -12.11 -32.40
C GLY A 515 -17.45 -11.76 -31.21
N THR A 516 -16.92 -11.26 -30.10
CA THR A 516 -17.73 -10.76 -28.98
C THR A 516 -18.14 -9.30 -29.22
N LYS A 517 -19.39 -8.99 -28.87
CA LYS A 517 -19.87 -7.61 -28.86
C LYS A 517 -19.22 -6.85 -27.72
N LEU A 518 -19.02 -5.54 -27.91
CA LEU A 518 -18.75 -4.61 -26.83
C LEU A 518 -20.08 -4.00 -26.36
N VAL A 519 -20.28 -3.93 -25.05
CA VAL A 519 -21.35 -3.15 -24.42
C VAL A 519 -20.70 -2.04 -23.61
N VAL A 520 -21.18 -0.81 -23.81
CA VAL A 520 -20.83 0.33 -22.96
C VAL A 520 -21.94 0.52 -21.95
N LEU A 521 -21.60 0.59 -20.67
CA LEU A 521 -22.55 0.70 -19.57
C LEU A 521 -22.27 1.95 -18.74
N ASP A 522 -23.33 2.66 -18.36
CA ASP A 522 -23.31 3.65 -17.29
C ASP A 522 -23.89 3.05 -16.03
N ILE A 523 -23.18 3.21 -14.91
CA ILE A 523 -23.61 2.72 -13.61
C ILE A 523 -23.57 3.91 -12.63
N ASN A 524 -24.65 4.13 -11.90
CA ASN A 524 -24.69 5.13 -10.82
C ASN A 524 -24.01 4.59 -9.54
N ASP A 525 -23.87 5.43 -8.53
CA ASP A 525 -23.19 5.08 -7.27
C ASP A 525 -23.95 4.02 -6.44
N PHE A 526 -25.15 3.62 -6.87
CA PHE A 526 -25.98 2.55 -6.29
C PHE A 526 -25.85 1.22 -7.04
N ASP A 527 -24.84 1.08 -7.92
CA ASP A 527 -24.63 -0.08 -8.79
C ASP A 527 -25.81 -0.35 -9.76
N GLU A 528 -26.61 0.67 -10.08
CA GLU A 528 -27.73 0.55 -11.02
C GLU A 528 -27.32 1.01 -12.42
N ILE A 529 -27.72 0.22 -13.42
CA ILE A 529 -27.47 0.54 -14.84
C ILE A 529 -28.39 1.69 -15.25
N ILE A 530 -27.78 2.82 -15.64
CA ILE A 530 -28.48 3.97 -16.22
C ILE A 530 -28.65 3.69 -17.71
N ARG A 531 -29.90 3.61 -18.19
CA ARG A 531 -30.22 3.33 -19.59
C ARG A 531 -30.59 4.57 -20.38
#